data_AF-A0A9W8ANJ1-F1
#
_entry.id   AF-A0A9W8ANJ1-F1
#
_cell.length_a   1.000
_cell.length_b   1.000
_cell.length_c   1.000
_cell.angle_alpha   90.00
_cell.angle_beta   90.00
_cell.angle_gamma   90.00
#
_symmetry.space_group_name_H-M   'P 1'
#
loop_
_entity.id
_entity.type
_entity.pdbx_description
1 polymer ?
#
loop_
_entity_poly.entity_id
_entity_poly.type
_entity_poly.pdbx_seq_one_letter_code
_entity_poly.pdbx_strand_id
1 'polypeptide(L)'
;MSEKNSSEKSAKSSSSTPGNAPSPFDDLDSEILRSSTDDIINRTRLIENEIRVLKSEQSRLQHERMAMMEKIKDNQQKINMNRQLPYLVGNVVEILDLSPENSEEDGATVDLDSQRRGKCAVIKTSTRQTIFLPLVGLVEPEELTAGDLVG
;
A
#
# COMPACT_ATOMS: atom_id res chain seq x y z
N MET A 1 53.49 2.36 -60.03
CA MET A 1 54.40 3.47 -60.37
C MET A 1 53.79 4.73 -59.80
N SER A 2 54.41 5.60 -59.03
CA SER A 2 55.78 5.80 -58.54
C SER A 2 55.70 7.23 -57.96
N GLU A 3 56.43 7.74 -56.98
CA GLU A 3 57.47 7.31 -56.06
C GLU A 3 57.63 8.49 -55.08
N LYS A 4 57.92 8.19 -53.81
CA LYS A 4 58.91 8.82 -52.88
C LYS A 4 59.28 10.30 -53.14
N ASN A 5 59.42 11.18 -52.14
CA ASN A 5 60.41 11.07 -51.08
C ASN A 5 60.34 12.24 -50.08
N SER A 6 60.62 11.92 -48.81
CA SER A 6 61.38 12.65 -47.80
C SER A 6 61.49 14.20 -47.83
N SER A 7 61.02 14.83 -46.76
CA SER A 7 61.90 15.69 -45.95
C SER A 7 61.45 15.68 -44.49
N GLU A 8 62.37 15.25 -43.64
CA GLU A 8 62.25 15.24 -42.19
C GLU A 8 62.30 16.67 -41.61
N LYS A 9 61.84 16.75 -40.35
CA LYS A 9 62.49 17.44 -39.22
C LYS A 9 61.90 18.79 -38.77
N SER A 10 61.05 18.71 -37.74
CA SER A 10 60.96 19.58 -36.55
C SER A 10 59.59 19.31 -35.90
N ALA A 11 59.38 19.19 -34.60
CA ALA A 11 60.22 19.33 -33.44
C ALA A 11 59.63 18.46 -32.32
N LYS A 12 60.53 18.03 -31.46
CA LYS A 12 60.34 17.27 -30.23
C LYS A 12 59.44 18.04 -29.25
N SER A 13 58.20 17.60 -29.04
CA SER A 13 57.42 17.89 -27.83
C SER A 13 57.25 16.60 -27.04
N SER A 14 58.16 16.42 -26.09
CA SER A 14 58.13 15.37 -25.07
C SER A 14 56.97 15.57 -24.11
N SER A 15 55.95 14.71 -24.20
CA SER A 15 55.11 14.34 -23.07
C SER A 15 54.52 12.95 -23.32
N SER A 16 55.39 11.96 -23.43
CA SER A 16 55.01 10.56 -23.34
C SER A 16 54.80 10.22 -21.86
N THR A 17 53.59 10.46 -21.35
CA THR A 17 53.13 9.71 -20.17
C THR A 17 52.72 8.34 -20.68
N PRO A 18 53.43 7.25 -20.33
CA PRO A 18 53.06 5.92 -20.80
C PRO A 18 51.70 5.56 -20.20
N GLY A 19 50.85 4.98 -21.05
CA GLY A 19 49.46 4.67 -20.73
C GLY A 19 49.30 3.99 -19.39
N ASN A 20 48.51 4.62 -18.52
CA ASN A 20 47.96 3.98 -17.35
C ASN A 20 46.97 2.94 -17.87
N ALA A 21 47.30 1.66 -17.77
CA ALA A 21 46.29 0.61 -17.88
C ALA A 21 45.17 0.95 -16.88
N PRO A 22 43.87 0.81 -17.22
CA PRO A 22 42.83 0.98 -16.23
C PRO A 22 43.16 0.03 -15.07
N SER A 23 43.41 0.61 -13.90
CA SER A 23 43.70 -0.20 -12.74
C SER A 23 42.42 -1.02 -12.48
N PRO A 24 42.50 -2.33 -12.16
CA PRO A 24 41.32 -3.15 -11.91
C PRO A 24 40.42 -2.66 -10.75
N PHE A 25 40.79 -1.57 -10.12
CA PHE A 25 40.22 -0.97 -8.93
C PHE A 25 39.75 0.47 -9.16
N ASP A 26 39.80 0.99 -10.40
CA ASP A 26 39.34 2.36 -10.71
C ASP A 26 37.81 2.51 -10.52
N ASP A 27 37.07 1.40 -10.53
CA ASP A 27 35.62 1.33 -10.25
C ASP A 27 35.30 1.12 -8.74
N LEU A 28 36.32 0.93 -7.89
CA LEU A 28 36.10 0.80 -6.45
C LEU A 28 35.92 2.17 -5.81
N ASP A 29 34.91 2.25 -4.95
CA ASP A 29 34.59 3.50 -4.27
C ASP A 29 35.77 3.95 -3.38
N SER A 30 36.04 5.26 -3.37
CA SER A 30 37.19 5.84 -2.65
C SER A 30 37.13 5.59 -1.14
N GLU A 31 35.95 5.27 -0.60
CA GLU A 31 35.71 4.84 0.77
C GLU A 31 36.27 3.42 1.02
N ILE A 32 36.14 2.51 0.04
CA ILE A 32 36.61 1.12 0.14
C ILE A 32 38.15 1.08 0.10
N LEU A 33 38.78 1.88 -0.76
CA LEU A 33 40.24 2.00 -0.82
C LEU A 33 40.87 2.54 0.48
N ARG A 34 40.11 3.34 1.24
CA ARG A 34 40.56 3.94 2.51
C ARG A 34 40.24 3.08 3.74
N SER A 35 39.33 2.12 3.60
CA SER A 35 38.91 1.24 4.69
C SER A 35 39.89 0.09 4.93
N SER A 36 39.96 -0.41 6.18
CA SER A 36 40.77 -1.59 6.49
C SER A 36 40.08 -2.86 5.98
N THR A 37 40.87 -3.89 5.67
CA THR A 37 40.34 -5.19 5.20
C THR A 37 39.36 -5.81 6.20
N ASP A 38 39.59 -5.62 7.51
CA ASP A 38 38.72 -6.14 8.57
C ASP A 38 37.38 -5.39 8.63
N ASP A 39 37.38 -4.08 8.39
CA ASP A 39 36.15 -3.28 8.33
C ASP A 39 35.28 -3.67 7.13
N ILE A 40 35.90 -3.95 5.98
CA ILE A 40 35.20 -4.43 4.78
C ILE A 40 34.54 -5.79 5.06
N ILE A 41 35.25 -6.72 5.72
CA ILE A 41 34.72 -8.05 6.05
C ILE A 41 33.54 -7.94 7.02
N ASN A 42 33.65 -7.11 8.05
CA ASN A 42 32.58 -6.91 9.02
C ASN A 42 31.35 -6.25 8.38
N ARG A 43 31.54 -5.22 7.54
CA ARG A 43 30.45 -4.54 6.82
C ARG A 43 29.75 -5.48 5.85
N THR A 44 30.50 -6.35 5.17
CA THR A 44 29.94 -7.37 4.27
C THR A 44 29.05 -8.34 5.04
N ARG A 45 29.50 -8.85 6.19
CA ARG A 45 28.70 -9.76 7.04
C ARG A 45 27.42 -9.11 7.59
N LEU A 46 27.49 -7.84 7.98
CA LEU A 46 26.31 -7.10 8.45
C LEU A 46 25.28 -6.94 7.33
N ILE A 47 25.74 -6.53 6.14
CA ILE A 47 24.88 -6.37 4.96
C ILE A 47 24.28 -7.71 4.53
N GLU A 48 25.05 -8.80 4.54
CA GLU A 48 24.56 -10.15 4.22
C GLU A 48 23.45 -10.61 5.18
N ASN A 49 23.60 -10.33 6.48
CA ASN A 49 22.58 -10.63 7.47
C ASN A 49 21.33 -9.77 7.26
N GLU A 50 21.51 -8.47 7.03
CA GLU A 50 20.41 -7.55 6.76
C GLU A 50 19.63 -7.94 5.50
N ILE A 51 20.33 -8.27 4.40
CA ILE A 51 19.71 -8.78 3.17
C ILE A 51 18.90 -10.04 3.44
N ARG A 52 19.40 -10.95 4.29
CA ARG A 52 18.68 -12.18 4.66
C ARG A 52 17.38 -11.86 5.40
N VAL A 53 17.44 -10.97 6.39
CA VAL A 53 16.26 -10.55 7.16
C VAL A 53 15.26 -9.84 6.25
N LEU A 54 15.72 -8.90 5.43
CA LEU A 54 14.87 -8.15 4.49
C LEU A 54 14.20 -9.07 3.46
N LYS A 55 14.91 -10.08 2.94
CA LYS A 55 14.31 -11.08 2.04
C LYS A 55 13.24 -11.91 2.73
N SER A 56 13.46 -12.29 3.98
CA SER A 56 12.46 -13.01 4.79
C SER A 56 11.22 -12.16 5.04
N GLU A 57 11.41 -10.90 5.41
CA GLU A 57 10.34 -9.93 5.63
C GLU A 57 9.55 -9.65 4.34
N GLN A 58 10.25 -9.47 3.22
CA GLN A 58 9.62 -9.30 1.92
C GLN A 58 8.72 -10.49 1.57
N SER A 59 9.20 -11.73 1.78
CA SER A 59 8.40 -12.93 1.54
C SER A 59 7.18 -12.98 2.46
N ARG A 60 7.35 -12.65 3.75
CA ARG A 60 6.25 -12.61 4.73
C ARG A 60 5.17 -11.62 4.33
N LEU A 61 5.56 -10.37 4.04
CA LEU A 61 4.65 -9.32 3.58
C LEU A 61 3.97 -9.68 2.26
N GLN A 62 4.67 -10.36 1.36
CA GLN A 62 4.09 -10.83 0.11
C GLN A 62 2.98 -11.86 0.35
N HIS A 63 3.19 -12.84 1.24
CA HIS A 63 2.15 -13.81 1.60
C HIS A 63 0.94 -13.14 2.28
N GLU A 64 1.19 -12.22 3.21
CA GLU A 64 0.11 -11.47 3.88
C GLU A 64 -0.70 -10.64 2.88
N ARG A 65 -0.02 -9.94 1.96
CA ARG A 65 -0.65 -9.21 0.87
C ARG A 65 -1.51 -10.12 0.01
N MET A 66 -1.01 -11.30 -0.37
CA MET A 66 -1.77 -12.26 -1.17
C MET A 66 -3.02 -12.74 -0.44
N ALA A 67 -2.90 -13.10 0.84
CA ALA A 67 -4.03 -13.52 1.66
C ALA A 67 -5.08 -12.41 1.82
N MET A 68 -4.65 -11.15 1.97
CA MET A 68 -5.57 -10.02 2.05
C MET A 68 -6.26 -9.74 0.71
N MET A 69 -5.55 -9.87 -0.42
CA MET A 69 -6.13 -9.74 -1.75
C MET A 69 -7.18 -10.81 -2.05
N GLU A 70 -6.95 -12.04 -1.59
CA GLU A 70 -7.94 -13.12 -1.71
C GLU A 70 -9.20 -12.80 -0.92
N LYS A 71 -9.07 -12.33 0.33
CA LYS A 71 -10.21 -11.88 1.15
C LYS A 71 -10.98 -10.73 0.49
N ILE A 72 -10.28 -9.77 -0.12
CA ILE A 72 -10.93 -8.65 -0.85
C ILE A 72 -11.72 -9.20 -2.03
N LYS A 73 -11.15 -10.13 -2.81
CA LYS A 73 -11.82 -10.74 -3.95
C LYS A 73 -13.08 -11.51 -3.53
N ASP A 74 -13.00 -12.30 -2.47
CA ASP A 74 -14.13 -13.05 -1.93
C ASP A 74 -15.24 -12.12 -1.43
N ASN A 75 -14.88 -11.06 -0.71
CA ASN A 75 -15.83 -10.05 -0.26
C ASN A 75 -16.46 -9.31 -1.44
N GLN A 76 -15.70 -8.96 -2.47
CA GLN A 76 -16.23 -8.34 -3.68
C GLN A 76 -17.22 -9.26 -4.40
N GLN A 77 -16.96 -10.57 -4.45
CA GLN A 77 -17.91 -11.54 -4.99
C GLN A 77 -19.19 -11.61 -4.16
N LYS A 78 -19.08 -11.65 -2.82
CA LYS A 78 -20.24 -11.60 -1.92
C LYS A 78 -21.07 -10.33 -2.11
N ILE A 79 -20.42 -9.17 -2.24
CA ILE A 79 -21.10 -7.91 -2.54
C ILE A 79 -21.82 -8.01 -3.88
N ASN A 80 -21.16 -8.51 -4.93
CA ASN A 80 -21.77 -8.63 -6.25
C ASN A 80 -22.98 -9.58 -6.27
N MET A 81 -22.94 -10.70 -5.53
CA MET A 81 -24.09 -11.61 -5.41
C MET A 81 -25.27 -10.97 -4.69
N ASN A 82 -25.02 -10.23 -3.61
CA ASN A 82 -26.07 -9.49 -2.91
C ASN A 82 -26.54 -8.27 -3.72
N ARG A 83 -25.69 -7.77 -4.63
CA ARG A 83 -26.02 -6.73 -5.58
C ARG A 83 -26.70 -7.28 -6.86
N GLN A 84 -27.60 -8.24 -6.70
CA GLN A 84 -28.49 -8.71 -7.75
C GLN A 84 -29.84 -7.98 -7.73
N LEU A 85 -30.27 -7.49 -8.90
CA LEU A 85 -31.60 -6.90 -9.11
C LEU A 85 -32.69 -7.99 -9.07
N PRO A 86 -33.94 -7.68 -8.67
CA PRO A 86 -34.50 -6.35 -8.35
C PRO A 86 -34.44 -5.99 -6.85
N TYR A 87 -34.31 -4.69 -6.54
CA TYR A 87 -34.35 -4.19 -5.16
C TYR A 87 -35.69 -3.55 -4.80
N LEU A 88 -35.99 -3.57 -3.50
CA LEU A 88 -37.06 -2.78 -2.93
C LEU A 88 -36.54 -1.35 -2.70
N VAL A 89 -37.09 -0.40 -3.46
CA VAL A 89 -36.73 1.01 -3.32
C VAL A 89 -37.43 1.61 -2.09
N GLY A 90 -36.75 2.50 -1.38
CA GLY A 90 -37.28 3.26 -0.25
C GLY A 90 -36.72 4.68 -0.19
N ASN A 91 -37.33 5.52 0.64
CA ASN A 91 -36.85 6.86 0.92
C ASN A 91 -36.27 6.93 2.33
N VAL A 92 -35.14 7.61 2.48
CA VAL A 92 -34.58 7.94 3.80
C VAL A 92 -35.47 9.00 4.44
N VAL A 93 -35.98 8.75 5.65
CA VAL A 93 -36.82 9.69 6.39
C VAL A 93 -35.97 10.55 7.30
N GLU A 94 -35.12 9.91 8.10
CA GLU A 94 -34.27 10.56 9.09
C GLU A 94 -33.03 9.70 9.35
N ILE A 95 -31.91 10.36 9.64
CA ILE A 95 -30.67 9.75 10.08
C ILE A 95 -30.48 10.16 11.53
N LEU A 96 -30.35 9.17 12.41
CA LEU A 96 -30.27 9.34 13.85
C LEU A 96 -28.85 9.06 14.32
N ASP A 97 -28.24 9.98 15.05
CA ASP A 97 -26.96 9.73 15.71
C ASP A 97 -27.23 9.10 17.09
N LEU A 98 -27.00 7.78 17.22
CA LEU A 98 -27.08 7.12 18.52
C LEU A 98 -25.75 7.33 19.26
N SER A 99 -25.73 8.34 20.13
CA SER A 99 -24.75 8.37 21.21
C SER A 99 -25.11 7.27 22.21
N PRO A 100 -24.18 6.39 22.62
CA PRO A 100 -24.48 5.46 23.69
C PRO A 100 -24.87 6.27 24.92
N GLU A 101 -26.08 6.03 25.41
CA GLU A 101 -26.42 6.51 26.75
C GLU A 101 -25.43 5.82 27.71
N ASN A 102 -24.73 6.61 28.52
CA ASN A 102 -23.88 6.10 29.61
C ASN A 102 -24.77 5.55 30.73
N SER A 103 -25.71 4.67 30.39
CA SER A 103 -26.54 3.97 31.34
C SER A 103 -25.73 2.78 31.83
N GLU A 104 -25.10 2.95 32.99
CA GLU A 104 -24.52 1.90 33.83
C GLU A 104 -25.62 0.92 34.31
N GLU A 105 -26.40 0.34 33.40
CA GLU A 105 -27.46 -0.60 33.75
C GLU A 105 -26.90 -2.02 33.78
N ASP A 106 -26.50 -2.38 35.00
CA ASP A 106 -26.11 -3.69 35.49
C ASP A 106 -27.29 -4.69 35.36
N GLY A 107 -27.58 -5.09 34.11
CA GLY A 107 -28.63 -6.05 33.76
C GLY A 107 -28.14 -7.00 32.67
N ALA A 108 -28.19 -8.31 32.94
CA ALA A 108 -27.59 -9.39 32.14
C ALA A 108 -28.23 -9.66 30.76
N THR A 109 -28.75 -8.64 30.08
CA THR A 109 -29.22 -8.74 28.70
C THR A 109 -28.97 -7.40 28.01
N VAL A 110 -27.70 -7.07 27.79
CA VAL A 110 -27.34 -5.88 27.03
C VAL A 110 -27.77 -6.10 25.58
N ASP A 111 -28.73 -5.29 25.11
CA ASP A 111 -29.11 -5.29 23.70
C ASP A 111 -27.89 -4.85 22.87
N LEU A 112 -27.40 -5.77 22.05
CA LEU A 112 -26.20 -5.53 21.23
C LEU A 112 -26.40 -4.36 20.26
N ASP A 113 -27.65 -4.04 19.93
CA ASP A 113 -27.98 -2.90 19.07
C ASP A 113 -27.83 -1.56 19.80
N SER A 114 -28.01 -1.51 21.13
CA SER A 114 -27.82 -0.30 21.94
C SER A 114 -26.35 0.05 22.19
N GLN A 115 -25.43 -0.92 22.06
CA GLN A 115 -23.99 -0.67 22.17
C GLN A 115 -23.32 -0.28 20.84
N ARG A 116 -24.03 -0.40 19.70
CA ARG A 116 -23.47 -0.06 18.39
C ARG A 116 -23.41 1.45 18.24
N ARG A 117 -22.19 1.98 18.31
CA ARG A 117 -21.88 3.38 18.00
C ARG A 117 -22.03 3.60 16.50
N GLY A 118 -22.85 4.55 16.10
CA GLY A 118 -22.98 4.93 14.69
C GLY A 118 -24.26 5.70 14.38
N LYS A 119 -24.36 6.13 13.13
CA LYS A 119 -25.58 6.71 12.59
C LYS A 119 -26.54 5.58 12.20
N CYS A 120 -27.77 5.63 12.69
CA CYS A 120 -28.85 4.75 12.28
C CYS A 120 -29.74 5.46 11.25
N ALA A 121 -30.45 4.70 10.44
CA ALA A 121 -31.33 5.25 9.41
C ALA A 121 -32.77 4.74 9.57
N VAL A 122 -33.73 5.64 9.40
CA VAL A 122 -35.15 5.28 9.29
C VAL A 122 -35.53 5.36 7.81
N ILE A 123 -35.93 4.22 7.23
CA ILE A 123 -36.27 4.12 5.81
C ILE A 123 -37.76 3.82 5.66
N LYS A 124 -38.41 4.54 4.74
CA LYS A 124 -39.78 4.26 4.31
C LYS A 124 -39.75 3.58 2.94
N THR A 125 -40.10 2.30 2.90
CA THR A 125 -40.09 1.51 1.67
C THR A 125 -41.24 1.91 0.74
N SER A 126 -41.13 1.58 -0.55
CA SER A 126 -42.19 1.77 -1.54
C SER A 126 -43.50 1.06 -1.20
N THR A 127 -43.44 0.01 -0.36
CA THR A 127 -44.61 -0.69 0.20
C THR A 127 -45.22 0.04 1.41
N ARG A 128 -44.79 1.27 1.70
CA ARG A 128 -45.23 2.13 2.81
C ARG A 128 -44.94 1.55 4.20
N GLN A 129 -43.93 0.70 4.32
CA GLN A 129 -43.44 0.21 5.61
C GLN A 129 -42.30 1.11 6.08
N THR A 130 -42.29 1.44 7.37
CA THR A 130 -41.18 2.17 8.01
C THR A 130 -40.29 1.16 8.73
N ILE A 131 -39.03 1.08 8.34
CA ILE A 131 -38.05 0.14 8.87
C ILE A 131 -36.92 0.94 9.51
N PHE A 132 -36.55 0.57 10.74
CA PHE A 132 -35.37 1.09 11.42
C PHE A 132 -34.17 0.22 11.06
N LEU A 133 -33.09 0.85 10.57
CA LEU A 133 -31.83 0.20 10.27
C LEU A 133 -30.78 0.67 11.29
N PRO A 134 -30.31 -0.22 12.20
CA PRO A 134 -29.21 0.08 13.11
C PRO A 134 -27.90 0.42 12.39
N LEU A 135 -27.75 -0.06 11.14
CA LEU A 135 -26.56 0.12 10.30
C LEU A 135 -26.99 0.49 8.87
N VAL A 136 -26.43 1.57 8.34
CA VAL A 136 -26.77 2.10 6.99
C VAL A 136 -26.30 1.20 5.85
N GLY A 137 -25.25 0.40 6.06
CA GLY A 137 -24.81 -0.64 5.12
C GLY A 137 -23.67 -0.20 4.19
N LEU A 138 -23.85 -0.37 2.88
CA LEU A 138 -22.82 -0.17 1.85
C LEU A 138 -22.59 1.29 1.44
N VAL A 139 -23.42 2.21 1.93
CA VAL A 139 -23.34 3.65 1.63
C VAL A 139 -22.92 4.39 2.89
N GLU A 140 -22.07 5.39 2.73
CA GLU A 140 -21.61 6.21 3.84
C GLU A 140 -22.75 7.08 4.38
N PRO A 141 -22.92 7.18 5.72
CA PRO A 141 -24.07 7.87 6.31
C PRO A 141 -23.96 9.40 6.22
N GLU A 142 -22.82 9.93 5.80
CA GLU A 142 -22.60 11.37 5.58
C GLU A 142 -23.09 11.85 4.21
N GLU A 143 -23.18 10.93 3.23
CA GLU A 143 -23.69 11.22 1.89
C GLU A 143 -25.22 11.17 1.82
N LEU A 144 -25.87 10.64 2.85
CA LEU A 144 -27.32 10.48 2.89
C LEU A 144 -27.99 11.68 3.54
N THR A 145 -29.10 12.11 2.94
CA THR A 145 -29.97 13.16 3.45
C THR A 145 -31.42 12.70 3.50
N ALA A 146 -32.22 13.39 4.32
CA ALA A 146 -33.66 13.12 4.40
C ALA A 146 -34.32 13.38 3.05
N GLY A 147 -35.04 12.39 2.53
CA GLY A 147 -35.72 12.43 1.24
C GLY A 147 -35.00 11.69 0.12
N ASP A 148 -33.78 11.20 0.33
CA ASP A 148 -33.03 10.46 -0.69
C ASP A 148 -33.67 9.11 -1.03
N LEU A 149 -33.65 8.78 -2.32
CA LEU A 149 -34.16 7.53 -2.87
C LEU A 149 -33.04 6.47 -2.87
N VAL A 150 -33.25 5.38 -2.13
CA VAL A 150 -32.27 4.29 -1.95
C VAL A 150 -32.87 2.95 -2.35
N GLY A 151 -32.02 2.01 -2.77
CA GLY A 151 -32.40 0.65 -3.21
C GLY A 151 -31.33 -0.37 -2.88
#